data_AF-A0A1H8ADV5-F1
#
_entry.id   AF-A0A1H8ADV5-F1
#
_cell.length_a   1.000
_cell.length_b   1.000
_cell.length_c   1.000
_cell.angle_alpha   90.00
_cell.angle_beta   90.00
_cell.angle_gamma   90.00
#
_symmetry.space_group_name_H-M   'P 1'
#
loop_
_entity.id
_entity.type
_entity.pdbx_description
1 polymer ?
#
loop_
_entity_poly.entity_id
_entity_poly.type
_entity_poly.pdbx_seq_one_letter_code
_entity_poly.pdbx_strand_id
1 'polypeptide(L)'
;MYWSYPYGMMAGSGLISQQQPGRQPGQPVPPGDRDTGRIFSEDLMQRNVGKRITVYMTFDASEQWRNRVFTGTLREVGRDFFVIRDQKSGKDMMMLNINLDYVVFDEPAVVREASYRY
;
A
#
# COMPACT_ATOMS: atom_id res chain seq x y z
N MET A 1 -15.16 12.18 20.37
CA MET A 1 -14.89 13.12 19.27
C MET A 1 -15.24 12.42 17.97
N TYR A 2 -16.45 12.65 17.46
CA TYR A 2 -16.94 12.08 16.21
C TYR A 2 -16.78 13.12 15.10
N TRP A 3 -16.15 12.74 13.99
CA TRP A 3 -16.11 13.55 12.77
C TRP A 3 -17.42 13.36 11.99
N SER A 4 -18.15 14.44 11.81
CA SER A 4 -19.40 14.52 11.07
C SER A 4 -19.14 14.85 9.59
N TYR A 5 -19.71 14.06 8.68
CA TYR A 5 -19.85 14.41 7.27
C TYR A 5 -21.25 15.02 7.04
N PRO A 6 -21.37 16.23 6.46
CA PRO A 6 -22.67 16.77 6.09
C PRO A 6 -23.16 16.15 4.79
N TYR A 7 -24.20 15.32 4.88
CA TYR A 7 -25.03 14.94 3.73
C TYR A 7 -26.00 16.08 3.42
N GLY A 8 -25.64 16.93 2.46
CA GLY A 8 -26.55 17.92 1.88
C GLY A 8 -27.43 17.26 0.83
N MET A 9 -28.73 17.19 1.10
CA MET A 9 -29.76 16.88 0.10
C MET A 9 -29.81 17.98 -0.97
N MET A 10 -29.96 17.62 -2.25
CA MET A 10 -30.75 18.43 -3.18
C MET A 10 -31.43 17.54 -4.21
N ALA A 11 -32.76 17.72 -4.25
CA ALA A 11 -33.72 17.04 -5.09
C ALA A 11 -33.55 17.43 -6.57
N GLY A 12 -33.90 16.48 -7.45
CA GLY A 12 -33.79 16.64 -8.89
C GLY A 12 -34.78 17.63 -9.48
N SER A 13 -34.32 18.33 -10.50
CA SER A 13 -35.06 18.73 -11.71
C SER A 13 -34.15 19.63 -12.53
N GLY A 14 -33.92 19.28 -13.79
CA GLY A 14 -33.19 20.13 -14.74
C GLY A 14 -32.15 19.39 -15.57
N LEU A 15 -32.59 18.96 -16.77
CA LEU A 15 -31.86 18.88 -18.03
C LEU A 15 -30.32 19.02 -17.94
N ILE A 16 -29.60 17.88 -18.02
CA ILE A 16 -28.16 17.84 -18.24
C ILE A 16 -27.91 17.55 -19.72
N SER A 17 -27.59 18.58 -20.49
CA SER A 17 -26.65 18.44 -21.60
C SER A 17 -25.32 19.07 -21.16
N GLN A 18 -24.50 18.31 -20.42
CA GLN A 18 -23.12 18.71 -20.21
C GLN A 18 -22.29 18.17 -21.39
N GLN A 19 -21.95 19.08 -22.29
CA GLN A 19 -20.90 18.89 -23.28
C GLN A 19 -19.62 18.44 -22.57
N GLN A 20 -19.12 17.25 -22.91
CA GLN A 20 -17.74 16.87 -22.60
C GLN A 20 -16.80 17.82 -23.36
N PRO A 21 -15.90 18.56 -22.70
CA PRO A 21 -14.86 19.28 -23.42
C PRO A 21 -13.94 18.24 -24.06
N GLY A 22 -13.82 18.30 -25.38
CA GLY A 22 -13.08 17.36 -26.19
C GLY A 22 -11.65 17.15 -25.71
N ARG A 23 -11.28 15.89 -25.55
CA ARG A 23 -9.87 15.48 -25.53
C ARG A 23 -9.27 15.84 -26.88
N GLN A 24 -8.43 16.88 -26.92
CA GLN A 24 -7.56 17.13 -28.05
C GLN A 24 -6.48 16.04 -28.10
N PRO A 25 -6.30 15.33 -29.24
CA PRO A 25 -5.19 14.40 -29.40
C PRO A 25 -3.89 15.20 -29.45
N GLY A 26 -2.98 14.98 -28.50
CA GLY A 26 -1.65 15.59 -28.54
C GLY A 26 -1.26 16.46 -27.35
N GLN A 27 -2.07 16.56 -26.30
CA GLN A 27 -1.58 17.15 -25.04
C GLN A 27 -0.66 16.13 -24.33
N PRO A 28 0.62 16.47 -24.09
CA PRO A 28 1.45 15.67 -23.21
C PRO A 28 0.77 15.67 -21.84
N VAL A 29 0.50 14.48 -21.32
CA VAL A 29 0.17 14.31 -19.90
C VAL A 29 1.27 15.05 -19.15
N PRO A 30 0.96 16.09 -18.33
CA PRO A 30 1.96 16.71 -17.47
C PRO A 30 2.67 15.54 -16.79
N PRO A 31 4.01 15.47 -16.78
CA PRO A 31 4.71 14.47 -16.00
C PRO A 31 4.30 14.73 -14.56
N GLY A 32 3.21 14.07 -14.15
CA GLY A 32 2.60 14.27 -12.86
C GLY A 32 3.68 13.94 -11.88
N ASP A 33 4.08 14.96 -11.11
CA ASP A 33 4.89 14.95 -9.92
C ASP A 33 5.28 13.51 -9.53
N ARG A 34 6.23 12.94 -10.26
CA ARG A 34 6.82 11.67 -9.90
C ARG A 34 7.72 12.04 -8.76
N ASP A 35 7.16 12.08 -7.57
CA ASP A 35 7.75 12.40 -6.28
C ASP A 35 9.22 11.91 -6.26
N THR A 36 10.15 12.75 -6.70
CA THR A 36 11.50 12.28 -7.09
C THR A 36 12.37 11.96 -5.88
N GLY A 37 11.84 12.12 -4.67
CA GLY A 37 12.56 11.95 -3.41
C GLY A 37 11.84 11.14 -2.33
N ARG A 38 10.55 10.83 -2.44
CA ARG A 38 9.87 10.01 -1.43
C ARG A 38 10.09 8.53 -1.73
N ILE A 39 10.56 7.81 -0.72
CA ILE A 39 10.74 6.36 -0.74
C ILE A 39 9.81 5.82 0.32
N PHE A 40 8.83 5.02 -0.08
CA PHE A 40 7.87 4.44 0.83
C PHE A 40 8.20 2.98 1.14
N SER A 41 7.61 2.43 2.21
CA SER A 41 7.86 1.04 2.62
C SER A 41 7.33 0.06 1.57
N GLU A 42 6.21 0.36 0.91
CA GLU A 42 5.66 -0.45 -0.18
C GLU A 42 6.61 -0.56 -1.37
N ASP A 43 7.40 0.47 -1.68
CA ASP A 43 8.38 0.42 -2.77
C ASP A 43 9.49 -0.60 -2.48
N LEU A 44 9.95 -0.64 -1.23
CA LEU A 44 10.96 -1.62 -0.79
C LEU A 44 10.36 -3.01 -0.78
N MET A 45 9.15 -3.19 -0.23
CA MET A 45 8.50 -4.49 -0.17
C MET A 45 8.20 -5.03 -1.58
N GLN A 46 7.73 -4.18 -2.51
CA GLN A 46 7.42 -4.56 -3.89
C GLN A 46 8.63 -5.14 -4.62
N ARG A 47 9.83 -4.57 -4.42
CA ARG A 47 11.10 -5.07 -4.99
C ARG A 47 11.51 -6.43 -4.43
N ASN A 48 10.91 -6.86 -3.34
CA ASN A 48 11.24 -8.08 -2.62
C ASN A 48 10.11 -9.13 -2.64
N VAL A 49 9.09 -8.95 -3.49
CA VAL A 49 8.08 -9.99 -3.74
C VAL A 49 8.79 -11.28 -4.20
N GLY A 50 8.35 -12.41 -3.64
CA GLY A 50 8.94 -13.72 -3.83
C GLY A 50 9.95 -14.14 -2.76
N LYS A 51 10.45 -13.19 -1.94
CA LYS A 51 11.35 -13.51 -0.84
C LYS A 51 10.61 -14.00 0.39
N ARG A 52 11.32 -14.77 1.22
CA ARG A 52 10.80 -15.20 2.52
C ARG A 52 11.05 -14.09 3.54
N ILE A 53 9.97 -13.71 4.22
CA ILE A 53 9.99 -12.66 5.23
C ILE A 53 9.35 -13.12 6.53
N THR A 54 9.83 -12.55 7.63
CA THR A 54 9.16 -12.57 8.93
C THR A 54 8.69 -11.16 9.25
N VAL A 55 7.41 -11.01 9.53
CA VAL A 55 6.78 -9.72 9.86
C VAL A 55 6.29 -9.70 11.29
N TYR A 56 6.53 -8.58 11.94
CA TYR A 56 6.14 -8.30 13.32
C TYR A 56 5.06 -7.24 13.30
N MET A 57 3.95 -7.54 13.96
CA MET A 57 2.76 -6.71 13.91
C MET A 57 2.16 -6.52 15.29
N THR A 58 1.73 -5.28 15.54
CA THR A 58 0.98 -4.90 16.72
C THR A 58 -0.47 -4.51 16.37
N PHE A 59 -1.42 -5.08 17.11
CA PHE A 59 -2.86 -4.84 16.98
C PHE A 59 -3.40 -4.19 18.27
N ASP A 60 -3.25 -2.87 18.38
CA ASP A 60 -3.49 -2.13 19.63
C ASP A 60 -4.90 -2.30 20.21
N ALA A 61 -5.90 -2.40 19.33
CA ALA A 61 -7.29 -2.57 19.70
C ALA A 61 -7.65 -3.99 20.19
N SER A 62 -6.73 -4.95 20.10
CA SER A 62 -6.97 -6.34 20.48
C SER A 62 -6.19 -6.76 21.72
N GLU A 63 -6.89 -7.18 22.76
CA GLU A 63 -6.25 -7.74 23.96
C GLU A 63 -5.71 -9.17 23.72
N GLN A 64 -6.42 -9.95 22.89
CA GLN A 64 -6.05 -11.35 22.63
C GLN A 64 -4.93 -11.48 21.57
N TRP A 65 -4.84 -10.55 20.63
CA TRP A 65 -3.97 -10.67 19.45
C TRP A 65 -2.93 -9.56 19.34
N ARG A 66 -2.61 -8.88 20.45
CA ARG A 66 -1.81 -7.65 20.45
C ARG A 66 -0.50 -7.75 19.69
N ASN A 67 0.25 -8.84 19.83
CA ASN A 67 1.55 -9.01 19.16
C ASN A 67 1.57 -10.32 18.37
N ARG A 68 1.74 -10.22 17.06
CA ARG A 68 1.76 -11.38 16.16
C ARG A 68 3.00 -11.35 15.29
N VAL A 69 3.53 -12.56 15.08
CA VAL A 69 4.64 -12.80 14.17
C VAL A 69 4.14 -13.72 13.08
N PHE A 70 4.38 -13.36 11.83
CA PHE A 70 4.05 -14.20 10.70
C PHE A 70 5.28 -14.40 9.83
N THR A 71 5.51 -15.62 9.38
CA THR A 71 6.60 -15.94 8.45
C THR A 71 6.02 -16.59 7.21
N GLY A 72 6.44 -16.12 6.04
CA GLY A 72 5.95 -16.63 4.77
C GLY A 72 6.68 -16.02 3.59
N THR A 73 6.26 -16.41 2.38
CA THR A 73 6.76 -15.79 1.15
C THR A 73 5.91 -14.57 0.82
N LEU A 74 6.54 -13.41 0.61
CA LEU A 74 5.84 -12.22 0.15
C LEU A 74 5.28 -12.45 -1.26
N ARG A 75 3.96 -12.34 -1.42
CA ARG A 75 3.25 -12.63 -2.68
C ARG A 75 2.81 -11.39 -3.42
N GLU A 76 2.37 -10.38 -2.68
CA GLU A 76 1.80 -9.16 -3.24
C GLU A 76 2.00 -8.01 -2.25
N VAL A 77 2.15 -6.81 -2.79
CA VAL A 77 2.26 -5.56 -2.03
C VAL A 77 1.36 -4.54 -2.69
N GLY A 78 0.48 -3.96 -1.90
CA GLY A 78 -0.32 -2.80 -2.26
C GLY A 78 0.16 -1.57 -1.49
N ARG A 79 -0.57 -0.46 -1.67
CA ARG A 79 -0.27 0.80 -0.99
C ARG A 79 -0.42 0.69 0.54
N ASP A 80 -1.43 -0.01 1.00
CA ASP A 80 -1.81 -0.11 2.42
C ASP A 80 -1.80 -1.55 2.95
N PHE A 81 -1.45 -2.53 2.11
CA PHE A 81 -1.47 -3.93 2.47
C PHE A 81 -0.32 -4.72 1.83
N PHE A 82 -0.11 -5.93 2.33
CA PHE A 82 0.73 -6.93 1.70
C PHE A 82 0.18 -8.33 1.97
N VAL A 83 0.52 -9.29 1.12
CA VAL A 83 0.10 -10.68 1.23
C VAL A 83 1.32 -11.56 1.43
N ILE A 84 1.30 -12.41 2.45
CA ILE A 84 2.28 -13.49 2.59
C ILE A 84 1.59 -14.85 2.45
N ARG A 85 2.30 -15.80 1.85
CA ARG A 85 1.91 -17.21 1.83
C ARG A 85 2.64 -17.96 2.94
N ASP A 86 1.88 -18.55 3.86
CA ASP A 86 2.43 -19.49 4.81
C ASP A 86 2.83 -20.78 4.08
N GLN A 87 4.10 -21.17 4.21
CA GLN A 87 4.65 -22.35 3.55
C GLN A 87 4.13 -23.66 4.17
N LYS A 88 3.68 -23.64 5.44
CA LYS A 88 3.17 -24.84 6.11
C LYS A 88 1.73 -25.15 5.71
N SER A 89 0.85 -24.16 5.78
CA SER A 89 -0.58 -24.33 5.50
C SER A 89 -0.98 -24.03 4.05
N GLY A 90 -0.11 -23.38 3.28
CA GLY A 90 -0.41 -22.92 1.91
C GLY A 90 -1.39 -21.75 1.85
N LYS A 91 -1.79 -21.19 2.99
CA LYS A 91 -2.76 -20.08 3.06
C LYS A 91 -2.09 -18.75 2.74
N ASP A 92 -2.80 -17.92 1.99
CA ASP A 92 -2.47 -16.52 1.79
C ASP A 92 -3.12 -15.67 2.90
N MET A 93 -2.32 -14.81 3.51
CA MET A 93 -2.76 -13.90 4.56
C MET A 93 -2.48 -12.47 4.11
N MET A 94 -3.54 -11.68 3.97
CA MET A 94 -3.45 -10.25 3.74
C MET A 94 -3.30 -9.52 5.08
N MET A 95 -2.35 -8.59 5.14
CA MET A 95 -2.03 -7.79 6.31
C MET A 95 -2.01 -6.30 5.94
N LEU A 96 -2.39 -5.45 6.90
CA LEU A 96 -2.41 -4.00 6.72
C LEU A 96 -1.08 -3.39 7.20
N ASN A 97 -0.51 -2.49 6.41
CA ASN A 97 0.74 -1.79 6.72
C ASN A 97 0.64 -0.95 8.00
N ILE A 98 -0.56 -0.50 8.38
CA ILE A 98 -0.77 0.30 9.60
C ILE A 98 -0.42 -0.45 10.89
N ASN A 99 -0.46 -1.78 10.86
CA ASN A 99 -0.16 -2.64 12.01
C ASN A 99 1.26 -3.22 11.90
N LEU A 100 2.07 -2.82 10.91
CA LEU A 100 3.39 -3.37 10.67
C LEU A 100 4.44 -2.60 11.47
N ASP A 101 5.17 -3.31 12.34
CA ASP A 101 6.27 -2.72 13.10
C ASP A 101 7.58 -2.77 12.30
N TYR A 102 7.97 -3.98 11.88
CA TYR A 102 9.15 -4.22 11.06
C TYR A 102 9.10 -5.56 10.32
N VAL A 103 9.97 -5.68 9.31
CA VAL A 103 10.14 -6.85 8.46
C VAL A 103 11.58 -7.33 8.52
N VAL A 104 11.76 -8.64 8.69
CA VAL A 104 13.05 -9.32 8.52
C VAL A 104 12.99 -10.13 7.23
N PHE A 105 14.00 -9.96 6.38
CA PHE A 105 14.16 -10.76 5.18
C PHE A 105 15.14 -11.89 5.46
N ASP A 106 14.77 -13.14 5.13
CA ASP A 106 15.65 -14.30 5.31
C ASP A 106 16.82 -14.24 4.32
N GLU A 107 16.59 -13.68 3.12
CA GLU A 107 17.63 -13.32 2.15
C GLU A 107 17.94 -11.81 2.18
N PRO A 108 19.15 -11.36 1.79
CA PRO A 108 19.46 -9.93 1.72
C PRO A 108 18.41 -9.15 0.92
N ALA A 109 17.83 -8.10 1.50
CA ALA A 109 16.82 -7.29 0.83
C ALA A 109 17.39 -6.58 -0.40
N VAL A 110 16.63 -6.54 -1.49
CA VAL A 110 16.92 -5.66 -2.62
C VAL A 110 16.55 -4.25 -2.18
N VAL A 111 17.57 -3.47 -1.84
CA VAL A 111 17.44 -2.05 -1.53
C VAL A 111 17.85 -1.24 -2.75
N ARG A 112 17.33 -0.01 -2.87
CA ARG A 112 17.83 0.92 -3.90
C ARG A 112 19.28 1.22 -3.57
N GLU A 113 20.20 1.03 -4.51
CA GLU A 113 21.56 1.53 -4.34
C GLU A 113 21.49 3.04 -4.12
N ALA A 114 21.96 3.46 -2.96
CA ALA A 114 22.21 4.84 -2.66
C ALA A 114 23.24 5.34 -3.70
N SER A 115 22.81 6.14 -4.66
CA SER A 115 23.70 6.98 -5.48
C SER A 115 24.30 8.10 -4.63
N TYR A 116 24.77 7.78 -3.42
CA TYR A 116 25.60 8.64 -2.60
C TYR A 116 27.04 8.30 -2.97
N ARG A 117 27.49 8.87 -4.09
CA ARG A 117 28.93 9.05 -4.28
C ARG A 117 29.32 10.18 -3.33
N TYR A 118 30.13 9.85 -2.33
CA TYR A 118 30.88 10.83 -1.56
C TYR A 118 31.87 11.57 -2.46
#